data_AF-A0A1S2L7B9-F1
#
_entry.id   AF-A0A1S2L7B9-F1
#
_cell.length_a   1.000
_cell.length_b   1.000
_cell.length_c   1.000
_cell.angle_alpha   90.00
_cell.angle_beta   90.00
_cell.angle_gamma   90.00
#
_symmetry.space_group_name_H-M   'P 1'
#
loop_
_entity.id
_entity.type
_entity.pdbx_description
1 polymer ?
#
loop_
_entity_poly.entity_id
_entity_poly.type
_entity_poly.pdbx_seq_one_letter_code
_entity_poly.pdbx_strand_id
1 'polypeptide(L)'
;MDAYKKEVWFTILMSLAFVLTGHIGFLFTMFPVEGFFFGFPVMYIVPILFGWFGVLILTVVSGKIGNRLDEIIEEEDQQNRKKQSGEGAM
;
A
#
# COMPACT_ATOMS: atom_id res chain seq x y z
N MET A 1 -2.66 -5.78 21.32
CA MET A 1 -2.96 -6.86 20.34
C MET A 1 -3.51 -6.33 19.01
N ASP A 2 -3.79 -5.03 18.88
CA ASP A 2 -4.40 -4.46 17.67
C ASP A 2 -3.34 -4.07 16.62
N ALA A 3 -2.18 -3.57 17.04
CA ALA A 3 -1.16 -3.07 16.12
C ALA A 3 -0.59 -4.14 15.15
N TYR A 4 -0.26 -5.34 15.65
CA TYR A 4 0.22 -6.43 14.79
C TYR A 4 -0.83 -6.90 13.77
N LYS A 5 -2.11 -6.91 14.16
CA LYS A 5 -3.22 -7.24 13.24
C LYS A 5 -3.37 -6.18 12.15
N LYS A 6 -3.16 -4.90 12.49
CA LYS A 6 -3.15 -3.80 11.52
C LYS A 6 -2.00 -3.92 10.51
N GLU A 7 -0.83 -4.35 10.95
CA GLU A 7 0.34 -4.57 10.08
C GLU A 7 0.09 -5.64 9.03
N VAL A 8 -0.46 -6.78 9.44
CA VAL A 8 -0.82 -7.86 8.52
C VAL A 8 -1.86 -7.39 7.50
N TRP A 9 -2.91 -6.68 7.95
CA TRP A 9 -3.94 -6.15 7.06
C TRP A 9 -3.40 -5.12 6.07
N PHE A 10 -2.54 -4.22 6.54
CA PHE A 10 -1.86 -3.24 5.70
C PHE A 10 -1.00 -3.92 4.63
N THR A 11 -0.23 -4.93 5.02
CA THR A 11 0.65 -5.69 4.12
C THR A 11 -0.16 -6.40 3.03
N ILE A 12 -1.27 -7.05 3.39
CA ILE A 12 -2.17 -7.71 2.44
C ILE A 12 -2.75 -6.69 1.46
N LEU A 13 -3.26 -5.57 1.98
CA LEU A 13 -3.87 -4.52 1.17
C LEU A 13 -2.86 -3.92 0.18
N MET A 14 -1.66 -3.59 0.63
CA MET A 14 -0.61 -3.03 -0.22
C MET A 14 -0.14 -4.03 -1.28
N SER A 15 0.07 -5.29 -0.90
CA SER A 15 0.44 -6.35 -1.84
C SER A 15 -0.60 -6.48 -2.96
N LEU A 16 -1.89 -6.47 -2.59
CA LEU A 16 -2.99 -6.55 -3.55
C LEU A 16 -3.04 -5.31 -4.44
N ALA A 17 -2.82 -4.12 -3.89
CA ALA A 17 -2.75 -2.87 -4.66
C ALA A 17 -1.59 -2.87 -5.67
N PHE A 18 -0.41 -3.37 -5.29
CA PHE A 18 0.73 -3.50 -6.19
C PHE A 18 0.47 -4.51 -7.31
N VAL A 19 -0.14 -5.65 -7.00
CA VAL A 19 -0.51 -6.66 -8.02
C VAL A 19 -1.49 -6.06 -9.02
N LEU A 20 -2.55 -5.41 -8.57
CA LEU A 20 -3.55 -4.79 -9.45
C LEU A 20 -2.94 -3.70 -10.33
N THR A 21 -2.08 -2.86 -9.75
CA THR A 21 -1.44 -1.76 -10.49
C THR A 21 -0.45 -2.28 -11.52
N GLY A 22 0.34 -3.30 -11.18
CA GLY A 22 1.28 -3.93 -12.11
C GLY A 22 0.59 -4.69 -13.25
N HIS A 23 -0.62 -5.19 -13.02
CA HIS A 23 -1.38 -5.96 -14.00
C HIS A 23 -2.51 -5.18 -14.66
N ILE A 24 -2.55 -3.84 -14.52
CA ILE A 24 -3.64 -3.03 -15.09
C ILE A 24 -3.73 -3.12 -16.62
N GLY A 25 -2.63 -3.43 -17.30
CA GLY A 25 -2.62 -3.73 -18.73
C GLY A 25 -3.58 -4.87 -19.11
N PHE A 26 -3.76 -5.86 -18.24
CA PHE A 26 -4.72 -6.96 -18.46
C PHE A 26 -6.16 -6.45 -18.58
N LEU A 27 -6.56 -5.43 -17.81
CA LEU A 27 -7.88 -4.83 -17.91
C LEU A 27 -8.09 -4.15 -19.28
N PHE A 28 -7.08 -3.44 -19.78
CA PHE A 28 -7.13 -2.80 -21.10
C PHE A 28 -7.08 -3.80 -22.26
N THR A 29 -6.60 -5.03 -22.04
CA THR A 29 -6.73 -6.11 -23.03
C THR A 29 -8.12 -6.74 -23.06
N MET A 30 -8.78 -6.89 -21.90
CA MET A 30 -10.15 -7.42 -21.83
C MET A 30 -11.21 -6.38 -22.27
N PHE A 31 -10.95 -5.11 -22.00
CA PHE A 31 -11.82 -3.98 -22.33
C PHE A 31 -11.02 -2.93 -23.12
N PRO A 32 -10.74 -3.21 -24.41
CA PRO A 32 -9.97 -2.28 -25.23
C PRO A 32 -10.73 -0.96 -25.41
N VAL A 33 -10.02 0.14 -25.23
CA VAL A 33 -10.53 1.50 -25.45
C VAL A 33 -9.97 2.01 -26.76
N GLU A 34 -10.86 2.35 -27.69
CA GLU A 34 -10.48 2.97 -28.95
C GLU A 34 -10.16 4.45 -28.76
N GLY A 35 -9.06 4.89 -29.39
CA GLY A 35 -8.63 6.28 -29.34
C GLY A 35 -7.11 6.42 -29.35
N PHE A 36 -6.67 7.65 -29.59
CA PHE A 36 -5.26 8.02 -29.58
C PHE A 36 -4.99 9.10 -28.55
N PHE A 37 -3.90 8.94 -27.79
CA PHE A 37 -3.40 9.91 -26.83
C PHE A 37 -1.94 10.21 -27.18
N PHE A 38 -1.63 11.48 -27.48
CA PHE A 38 -0.33 11.92 -28.00
C PHE A 38 0.19 11.10 -29.19
N GLY A 39 -0.71 10.63 -30.07
CA GLY A 39 -0.35 9.82 -31.24
C GLY A 39 -0.15 8.32 -30.96
N PHE A 40 -0.32 7.87 -29.72
CA PHE A 40 -0.27 6.45 -29.33
C PHE A 40 -1.67 5.91 -29.04
N PRO A 41 -1.97 4.64 -29.39
CA PRO A 41 -3.24 4.03 -29.01
C PRO A 41 -3.41 4.02 -27.49
N VAL A 42 -4.58 4.50 -27.03
CA VAL A 42 -4.92 4.68 -25.61
C VAL A 42 -4.76 3.38 -24.82
N MET A 43 -5.17 2.26 -25.41
CA MET A 43 -5.09 0.91 -24.84
C MET A 43 -3.68 0.49 -24.40
N TYR A 44 -2.62 1.12 -24.91
CA TYR A 44 -1.24 0.82 -24.53
C TYR A 44 -0.64 1.90 -23.63
N ILE A 45 -0.76 3.17 -24.03
CA ILE A 45 -0.06 4.26 -23.34
C ILE A 45 -0.61 4.49 -21.93
N VAL A 46 -1.94 4.38 -21.74
CA VAL A 46 -2.56 4.59 -20.43
C VAL A 46 -2.12 3.55 -19.41
N PRO A 47 -2.21 2.22 -19.67
CA PRO A 47 -1.75 1.23 -18.71
C PRO A 47 -0.24 1.30 -18.45
N ILE A 48 0.59 1.71 -19.41
CA ILE A 48 2.04 1.95 -19.18
C ILE A 48 2.24 3.10 -18.18
N LEU A 49 1.59 4.25 -18.42
CA LEU A 49 1.69 5.40 -17.53
C LEU A 49 1.13 5.07 -16.13
N PHE A 50 0.02 4.35 -16.08
CA PHE A 50 -0.59 3.92 -14.81
C PHE A 50 0.30 2.94 -14.06
N GLY A 51 0.93 1.98 -14.75
CA GLY A 51 1.91 1.08 -14.15
C GLY A 51 3.10 1.86 -13.58
N TRP A 52 3.65 2.80 -14.34
CA TRP A 52 4.85 3.53 -13.92
C TRP A 52 4.57 4.51 -12.76
N PHE A 53 3.62 5.43 -12.96
CA PHE A 53 3.28 6.43 -11.95
C PHE A 53 2.46 5.83 -10.80
N GLY A 54 1.60 4.86 -11.07
CA GLY A 54 0.82 4.17 -10.04
C GLY A 54 1.70 3.40 -9.08
N VAL A 55 2.71 2.65 -9.57
CA VAL A 55 3.69 1.98 -8.70
C VAL A 55 4.47 3.01 -7.88
N LEU A 56 4.94 4.09 -8.50
CA LEU A 56 5.66 5.15 -7.79
C LEU A 56 4.82 5.77 -6.66
N ILE A 57 3.57 6.13 -6.94
CA ILE A 57 2.66 6.71 -5.95
C ILE A 57 2.37 5.69 -4.84
N LEU A 58 2.11 4.43 -5.19
CA LEU A 58 1.87 3.37 -4.21
C LEU A 58 3.08 3.17 -3.30
N THR A 59 4.30 3.19 -3.83
CA THR A 59 5.52 3.08 -3.01
C THR A 59 5.65 4.23 -2.02
N VAL A 60 5.39 5.46 -2.45
CA VAL A 60 5.43 6.65 -1.56
C VAL A 60 4.36 6.54 -0.47
N VAL A 61 3.13 6.18 -0.83
CA VAL A 61 2.02 6.00 0.11
C VAL A 61 2.33 4.86 1.09
N SER A 62 2.87 3.74 0.59
CA SER A 62 3.25 2.59 1.41
C SER A 62 4.28 2.96 2.45
N GLY A 63 5.33 3.70 2.06
CA GLY A 63 6.36 4.14 3.00
C GLY A 63 5.80 5.07 4.07
N LYS A 64 4.94 6.03 3.68
CA LYS A 64 4.34 6.95 4.64
C LYS A 64 3.41 6.26 5.65
N ILE A 65 2.58 5.32 5.19
CA ILE A 65 1.66 4.59 6.07
C ILE A 65 2.43 3.59 6.93
N GLY A 66 3.43 2.89 6.36
CA GLY A 66 4.30 1.97 7.08
C GLY A 66 4.99 2.65 8.26
N ASN A 67 5.67 3.78 8.01
CA ASN A 67 6.35 4.53 9.07
C ASN A 67 5.40 4.95 10.20
N ARG A 68 4.17 5.34 9.87
CA ARG A 68 3.18 5.72 10.88
C ARG A 68 2.68 4.51 11.67
N LEU A 69 2.59 3.35 11.04
CA LEU A 69 2.18 2.13 11.72
C LEU A 69 3.27 1.65 12.69
N ASP A 70 4.54 1.72 12.29
CA ASP A 70 5.69 1.41 13.13
C ASP A 70 5.70 2.28 14.40
N GLU A 71 5.44 3.58 14.26
CA GLU A 71 5.35 4.53 15.39
C GLU A 71 4.22 4.13 16.38
N ILE A 72 3.04 3.74 15.87
CA ILE A 72 1.93 3.28 16.71
C ILE A 72 2.27 1.99 17.45
N ILE A 73 2.96 1.05 16.77
CA ILE A 73 3.39 -0.21 17.39
C ILE A 73 4.36 0.08 18.55
N GLU A 74 5.33 0.98 18.33
CA GLU A 74 6.32 1.32 19.34
C GLU A 74 5.68 2.01 20.56
N GLU A 75 4.72 2.92 20.33
CA GLU A 75 3.95 3.56 21.41
C GLU A 75 3.14 2.56 22.24
N GLU A 76 2.41 1.63 21.59
CA GLU A 76 1.64 0.59 22.28
C GLU A 76 2.55 -0.32 23.13
N ASP A 77 3.73 -0.67 22.60
CA ASP A 77 4.69 -1.54 23.29
C ASP A 77 5.34 -0.83 24.49
N GLN A 78 5.70 0.45 24.35
CA GLN A 78 6.19 1.27 25.48
C GLN A 78 5.13 1.41 26.59
N GLN A 79 3.86 1.62 26.25
CA GLN A 79 2.78 1.71 27.24
C GLN A 79 2.55 0.38 27.97
N ASN A 80 2.57 -0.75 27.24
CA ASN A 80 2.41 -2.07 27.85
C ASN A 80 3.56 -2.39 28.81
N ARG A 81 4.81 -2.07 28.45
CA ARG A 81 5.96 -2.23 29.36
C ARG A 81 5.83 -1.40 30.63
N LYS A 82 5.39 -0.15 30.53
CA LYS A 82 5.17 0.73 31.69
C LYS A 82 4.10 0.17 32.64
N LYS A 83 2.99 -0.35 32.10
CA LYS A 83 1.95 -1.01 32.91
C LYS A 83 2.49 -2.22 33.68
N GLN A 84 3.22 -3.10 33.00
CA GLN A 84 3.80 -4.31 33.65
C GLN A 84 4.81 -3.96 34.76
N SER A 85 5.62 -2.91 34.58
CA SER A 85 6.56 -2.45 35.61
C SER A 85 5.87 -1.78 36.81
N GLY A 86 4.67 -1.21 36.64
CA GLY A 86 3.90 -0.59 37.71
C GLY A 86 3.10 -1.59 38.55
N GLU A 87 2.61 -2.66 37.94
CA GLU A 87 1.92 -3.76 38.64
C GLU A 87 2.88 -4.68 39.41
N GLY A 88 4.14 -4.81 38.98
CA GLY A 88 5.15 -5.60 39.71
C GLY A 88 5.77 -4.89 40.93
N ALA A 89 5.43 -3.63 41.19
CA ALA A 89 5.96 -2.81 42.28
C ALA A 89 4.95 -2.54 43.41
N MET A 90 3.73 -3.10 43.33
CA MET A 90 2.72 -3.13 44.40
C MET A 90 2.55 -4.56 44.91
#